data_AF-A0A428YKA9-F1
#
_entry.id   AF-A0A428YKA9-F1
#
_cell.length_a   1.000
_cell.length_b   1.000
_cell.length_c   1.000
_cell.angle_alpha   90.00
_cell.angle_beta   90.00
_cell.angle_gamma   90.00
#
_symmetry.space_group_name_H-M   'P 1'
#
loop_
_entity.id
_entity.type
_entity.pdbx_description
1 polymer ?
#
loop_
_entity_poly.entity_id
_entity_poly.type
_entity_poly.pdbx_seq_one_letter_code
_entity_poly.pdbx_strand_id
1 'polypeptide(L)' 'MPHQHTIDELTSQSGTHLAEVQDRLLDRYQNVPADRIQQYTKAEAERLADRPVQAFVPILVERAVRNRLDHDSASR' A
#
# COMPACT_ATOMS: atom_id res chain seq x y z
N MET A 1 -26.77 4.37 -19.68
CA MET A 1 -25.55 5.00 -19.13
C MET A 1 -25.07 4.17 -17.94
N PRO A 2 -24.08 3.25 -18.09
CA PRO A 2 -23.60 2.42 -16.98
C PRO A 2 -22.08 2.60 -16.76
N HIS A 3 -21.65 3.71 -16.16
CA HIS A 3 -20.24 3.91 -15.80
C HIS A 3 -19.99 4.04 -14.29
N GLN A 4 -21.05 4.16 -13.47
CA GLN A 4 -20.89 4.34 -12.01
C GLN A 4 -20.65 3.03 -11.26
N HIS A 5 -21.24 1.90 -11.70
CA HIS A 5 -21.09 0.61 -11.02
C HIS A 5 -19.64 0.06 -11.01
N THR A 6 -18.84 0.36 -12.03
CA THR A 6 -17.48 -0.15 -12.13
C THR A 6 -16.54 0.46 -11.08
N ILE A 7 -16.76 1.74 -10.73
CA ILE A 7 -15.87 2.44 -9.78
C ILE A 7 -16.09 1.92 -8.35
N ASP A 8 -17.33 1.63 -7.96
CA ASP A 8 -17.66 1.12 -6.61
C ASP A 8 -17.20 -0.34 -6.37
N GLU A 9 -17.14 -1.17 -7.41
CA GLU A 9 -16.56 -2.53 -7.31
C GLU A 9 -15.03 -2.50 -7.19
N LEU A 10 -14.37 -1.51 -7.81
CA LEU A 10 -12.94 -1.28 -7.67
C LEU A 10 -12.56 -0.72 -6.29
N THR A 11 -13.39 0.13 -5.70
CA THR A 11 -13.17 0.65 -4.34
C THR A 11 -13.38 -0.42 -3.27
N SER A 12 -14.36 -1.32 -3.43
CA SER A 12 -14.58 -2.44 -2.50
C SER A 12 -13.45 -3.47 -2.50
N GLN A 13 -12.73 -3.64 -3.63
CA GLN A 13 -11.56 -4.53 -3.72
C GLN A 13 -10.27 -3.92 -3.14
N SER A 14 -10.27 -2.62 -2.81
CA SER A 14 -9.08 -1.90 -2.34
C SER A 14 -8.51 -2.45 -1.02
N GLY A 15 -9.36 -3.01 -0.15
CA GLY A 15 -8.93 -3.66 1.10
C GLY A 15 -8.13 -4.94 0.86
N THR A 16 -8.56 -5.78 -0.10
CA THR A 16 -7.85 -7.00 -0.50
C THR A 16 -6.49 -6.67 -1.13
N HIS A 17 -6.45 -5.61 -1.95
CA HIS A 17 -5.21 -5.20 -2.62
C HIS A 17 -4.14 -4.67 -1.67
N LEU A 18 -4.51 -4.08 -0.52
CA LEU A 18 -3.53 -3.65 0.48
C LEU A 18 -2.87 -4.82 1.22
N ALA A 19 -3.61 -5.90 1.49
CA ALA A 19 -3.05 -7.11 2.07
C ALA A 19 -2.01 -7.75 1.13
N GLU A 20 -2.33 -7.85 -0.17
CA GLU A 20 -1.40 -8.35 -1.18
C GLU A 20 -0.14 -7.47 -1.31
N VAL A 21 -0.27 -6.15 -1.17
CA VAL A 21 0.88 -5.23 -1.12
C VAL A 21 1.77 -5.54 0.08
N GLN A 22 1.16 -5.74 1.25
CA GLN A 22 1.91 -6.06 2.47
C GLN A 22 2.68 -7.38 2.32
N ASP A 23 2.04 -8.42 1.76
CA ASP A 23 2.69 -9.71 1.51
C ASP A 23 3.88 -9.58 0.56
N ARG A 24 3.73 -8.82 -0.54
CA ARG A 24 4.84 -8.53 -1.47
C ARG A 24 5.99 -7.78 -0.82
N LEU A 25 5.69 -6.86 0.11
CA LEU A 25 6.71 -6.12 0.84
C LEU A 25 7.44 -7.01 1.85
N LEU A 26 6.72 -7.89 2.55
CA LEU A 26 7.30 -8.86 3.48
C LEU A 26 8.24 -9.85 2.77
N ASP A 27 7.83 -10.37 1.61
CA ASP A 27 8.64 -11.25 0.77
C ASP A 27 9.91 -10.55 0.26
N ARG A 28 9.78 -9.30 -0.22
CA ARG A 28 10.92 -8.52 -0.75
C ARG A 28 11.90 -8.07 0.33
N TYR A 29 11.41 -7.65 1.49
CA TYR A 29 12.23 -7.04 2.55
C TYR A 29 12.40 -7.98 3.74
N GLN A 30 12.82 -9.22 3.49
CA GLN A 30 13.03 -10.26 4.53
C GLN A 30 13.99 -9.86 5.67
N ASN A 31 14.86 -8.86 5.44
CA ASN A 31 15.82 -8.36 6.43
C ASN A 31 15.24 -7.23 7.33
N VAL A 32 14.01 -6.80 7.07
CA VAL A 32 13.31 -5.75 7.83
C VAL A 32 12.25 -6.41 8.72
N PRO A 33 12.13 -6.04 10.00
CA PRO A 33 11.09 -6.58 10.86
C PRO A 33 9.68 -6.38 10.28
N ALA A 34 8.87 -7.45 10.28
CA ALA A 34 7.52 -7.45 9.74
C ALA A 34 6.63 -6.34 10.35
N ASP A 35 6.76 -6.11 11.66
CA ASP A 35 6.04 -5.04 12.37
C ASP A 35 6.35 -3.66 11.78
N ARG A 36 7.59 -3.43 11.33
CA ARG A 36 8.01 -2.17 10.72
C ARG A 36 7.38 -1.98 9.35
N ILE A 37 7.35 -3.04 8.55
CA ILE A 37 6.68 -3.04 7.23
C ILE A 37 5.19 -2.78 7.41
N GLN A 38 4.54 -3.47 8.36
CA GLN A 38 3.13 -3.27 8.68
C GLN A 38 2.84 -1.84 9.14
N GLN A 39 3.68 -1.27 10.01
CA GLN A 39 3.55 0.13 10.45
C GLN A 39 3.64 1.11 9.29
N TYR A 40 4.58 0.94 8.37
CA TYR A 40 4.72 1.83 7.21
C TYR A 40 3.56 1.69 6.22
N THR A 41 3.14 0.46 5.92
CA THR A 41 1.99 0.20 5.05
C THR A 41 0.72 0.83 5.62
N LYS A 42 0.46 0.64 6.92
CA LYS A 42 -0.69 1.21 7.62
C LYS A 42 -0.66 2.75 7.59
N ALA A 43 0.47 3.36 7.94
CA ALA A 43 0.59 4.81 7.97
C ALA A 43 0.37 5.45 6.59
N GLU A 44 0.90 4.85 5.51
CA GLU A 44 0.69 5.36 4.15
C GLU A 44 -0.74 5.13 3.66
N ALA A 45 -1.36 4.00 4.03
CA ALA A 45 -2.76 3.72 3.70
C ALA A 45 -3.70 4.72 4.39
N GLU A 46 -3.51 4.99 5.69
CA GLU A 46 -4.27 5.99 6.45
C GLU A 46 -4.10 7.39 5.84
N ARG A 47 -2.90 7.78 5.40
CA ARG A 47 -2.66 9.08 4.75
C ARG A 47 -3.43 9.25 3.43
N LEU A 48 -3.75 8.15 2.77
CA LEU A 48 -4.43 8.13 1.48
C LEU A 48 -5.92 7.80 1.58
N ALA A 49 -6.41 7.37 2.76
CA ALA A 49 -7.77 6.92 2.98
C ALA A 49 -8.84 7.98 2.66
N ASP A 50 -8.52 9.27 2.80
CA ASP A 50 -9.46 10.37 2.51
C ASP A 50 -9.35 10.90 1.06
N ARG A 51 -8.54 10.27 0.21
CA ARG A 51 -8.30 10.75 -1.16
C ARG A 51 -9.32 10.15 -2.14
N PRO A 52 -9.71 10.87 -3.21
CA PRO A 52 -10.61 10.33 -4.24
C PRO A 52 -9.93 9.29 -5.16
N VAL A 53 -8.71 8.84 -4.85
CA VAL A 53 -7.89 7.96 -5.69
C VAL A 53 -7.79 6.54 -5.12
N GLN A 54 -8.85 6.05 -4.47
CA GLN A 54 -8.88 4.76 -3.76
C GLN A 54 -8.35 3.59 -4.59
N ALA A 55 -8.71 3.53 -5.88
CA ALA A 55 -8.23 2.50 -6.81
C ALA A 55 -6.70 2.45 -6.98
N PHE A 56 -6.00 3.55 -6.71
CA PHE A 56 -4.54 3.65 -6.81
C PHE A 56 -3.83 3.59 -5.45
N VAL A 57 -4.57 3.55 -4.35
CA VAL A 57 -3.98 3.51 -3.00
C VAL A 57 -2.99 2.35 -2.85
N PRO A 58 -3.27 1.10 -3.30
CA PRO A 58 -2.34 -0.01 -3.13
C PRO A 58 -0.96 0.26 -3.77
N ILE A 59 -0.93 0.76 -5.01
CA ILE A 59 0.33 1.01 -5.72
C ILE A 59 1.09 2.23 -5.15
N LEU A 60 0.36 3.23 -4.67
CA LEU A 60 0.96 4.40 -4.02
C LEU A 60 1.58 4.03 -2.67
N VAL A 61 0.88 3.22 -1.89
CA VAL A 61 1.38 2.67 -0.61
C VAL A 61 2.63 1.83 -0.86
N GLU A 62 2.58 0.87 -1.79
CA GLU A 62 3.74 0.02 -2.11
C GLU A 62 4.96 0.87 -2.47
N ARG A 63 4.80 1.86 -3.36
CA ARG A 63 5.89 2.73 -3.79
C ARG A 63 6.46 3.58 -2.64
N ALA A 64 5.59 4.14 -1.79
CA ALA A 64 6.02 4.96 -0.68
C ALA A 64 6.79 4.16 0.36
N VAL A 65 6.31 2.97 0.71
CA VAL A 65 6.99 2.07 1.66
C VAL A 65 8.34 1.62 1.11
N ARG A 66 8.41 1.21 -0.16
CA ARG A 66 9.67 0.83 -0.81
C ARG A 66 10.70 1.95 -0.76
N ASN A 67 10.32 3.15 -1.18
CA ASN A 67 11.22 4.31 -1.12
C ASN A 67 11.77 4.51 0.30
N ARG A 68 10.91 4.41 1.32
CA ARG A 68 11.33 4.58 2.71
C ARG A 68 12.33 3.49 3.15
N LEU A 69 12.04 2.23 2.86
CA LEU A 69 12.90 1.10 3.22
C LEU A 69 14.25 1.13 2.48
N ASP A 70 14.25 1.56 1.22
CA ASP A 70 15.47 1.71 0.41
C ASP A 70 16.36 2.84 0.96
N HIS A 71 15.78 3.94 1.45
CA HIS A 71 16.55 5.01 2.11
C HIS A 71 17.09 4.59 3.48
N ASP A 72 16.29 3.86 4.29
CA ASP A 72 16.72 3.34 5.58
C ASP A 72 17.86 2.32 5.47
N SER A 73 17.91 1.56 4.36
CA SER A 73 18.97 0.58 4.09
C SER A 73 20.21 1.20 3.45
N ALA A 74 20.07 2.29 2.68
CA ALA A 74 21.20 3.06 2.16
C ALA A 74 21.90 3.94 3.22
N SER A 75 21.23 4.21 4.35
CA SER A 75 21.77 5.00 5.46
C SER A 75 22.54 4.17 6.51
N ARG A 76 22.78 2.89 6.25
CA ARG A 76 23.63 1.99 7.07
C ARG A 76 24.89 1.61 6.31
#